data_AF-A0A316UEJ0-F1
#
_entry.id   AF-A0A316UEJ0-F1
#
_cell.length_a   1.000
_cell.length_b   1.000
_cell.length_c   1.000
_cell.angle_alpha   90.00
_cell.angle_beta   90.00
_cell.angle_gamma   90.00
#
_symmetry.space_group_name_H-M   'P 1'
#
loop_
_entity.id
_entity.type
_entity.pdbx_description
1 polymer ?
#
loop_
_entity_poly.entity_id
_entity_poly.type
_entity_poly.pdbx_seq_one_letter_code
_entity_poly.pdbx_strand_id
1 'polypeptide(L)'
;MASKPSSSSAPASSRKVQVHNKQHSLRAVSKSKLSQQQKEKRPAVTPASSSSLQPISEDGLSHARSHAAGQSHPSGSRVALGKRKEADSSGDNQAQRRQVFKQVLASPLTVNWPQLAAVDAQPILYTLLDMLALPALRSQIRRVQPMRPDRRVMSRGESRRARKSGTQSRGETQAIGLDVSTSVQMDVDEVSSSAGDSSAEPVALVCGINSVTRHMELEIARESSKRGLQDGEQDSAASASPLLLSLVFVCRSDLDPPKLASHFPMLTCALNAVCHPASREGAAALLIPLPAGAELVLAKALGLRRCSALGIATGSLPQEISRALSARIADAGLQPLRADWLDTAADSALRTREALLTRSGLIPMMSGIARPMRSNTIVKNVASTAPANLNEVKLQKKHTRNEKKAWRKAVKKAGHGEGRKRVIEERRRRREARRRGDTSMIGKEIGKKDFKAKDDKDQSQTKATSVSSPMET
;
A
#
# COMPACT_ATOMS: atom_id res chain seq x y z
N MET A 1 16.78 13.46 -78.56
CA MET A 1 17.41 14.48 -77.70
C MET A 1 16.34 15.13 -76.83
N ALA A 2 16.58 15.16 -75.51
CA ALA A 2 15.95 15.98 -74.46
C ALA A 2 14.41 15.97 -74.31
N SER A 3 13.93 15.26 -73.28
CA SER A 3 12.60 15.42 -72.70
C SER A 3 12.74 15.95 -71.26
N LYS A 4 12.19 17.14 -71.01
CA LYS A 4 12.19 17.86 -69.72
C LYS A 4 11.24 17.24 -68.69
N PRO A 5 11.53 17.29 -67.38
CA PRO A 5 10.53 17.08 -66.34
C PRO A 5 9.93 18.42 -65.85
N SER A 6 8.60 18.46 -65.75
CA SER A 6 7.81 19.56 -65.21
C SER A 6 7.65 19.44 -63.69
N SER A 7 8.14 20.43 -62.96
CA SER A 7 7.90 20.68 -61.54
C SER A 7 6.56 21.43 -61.34
N SER A 8 5.68 20.92 -60.48
CA SER A 8 4.58 21.70 -59.91
C SER A 8 4.60 21.63 -58.37
N SER A 9 4.97 22.75 -57.76
CA SER A 9 4.90 22.99 -56.32
C SER A 9 3.67 23.86 -56.02
N ALA A 10 2.78 23.39 -55.16
CA ALA A 10 1.67 24.19 -54.62
C ALA A 10 1.92 24.49 -53.13
N PRO A 11 1.66 25.73 -52.64
CA PRO A 11 1.92 26.09 -51.25
C PRO A 11 0.71 25.80 -50.33
N ALA A 12 1.00 25.22 -49.17
CA ALA A 12 0.01 24.93 -48.13
C ALA A 12 -0.35 26.18 -47.31
N SER A 13 -1.65 26.48 -47.25
CA SER A 13 -2.23 27.59 -46.49
C SER A 13 -2.39 27.23 -45.02
N SER A 14 -1.87 28.09 -44.14
CA SER A 14 -1.89 27.97 -42.69
C SER A 14 -3.26 28.37 -42.12
N ARG A 15 -4.05 27.41 -41.62
CA ARG A 15 -5.27 27.69 -40.84
C ARG A 15 -4.97 27.69 -39.33
N LYS A 16 -4.98 28.89 -38.74
CA LYS A 16 -5.07 29.10 -37.29
C LYS A 16 -6.46 28.66 -36.80
N VAL A 17 -6.50 27.64 -35.94
CA VAL A 17 -7.72 27.25 -35.20
C VAL A 17 -7.68 27.92 -33.83
N GLN A 18 -8.63 28.81 -33.60
CA GLN A 18 -8.81 29.58 -32.38
C GLN A 18 -9.75 28.79 -31.44
N VAL A 19 -9.21 28.19 -30.39
CA VAL A 19 -10.00 27.42 -29.41
C VAL A 19 -10.63 28.38 -28.40
N HIS A 20 -11.96 28.56 -28.49
CA HIS A 20 -12.75 29.25 -27.46
C HIS A 20 -13.10 28.26 -26.33
N ASN A 21 -12.55 28.50 -25.15
CA ASN A 21 -12.80 27.72 -23.94
C ASN A 21 -13.98 28.35 -23.16
N LYS A 22 -15.19 27.80 -23.30
CA LYS A 22 -16.37 28.19 -22.50
C LYS A 22 -16.47 27.30 -21.26
N GLN A 23 -16.14 27.86 -20.10
CA GLN A 23 -16.42 27.27 -18.79
C GLN A 23 -17.92 27.38 -18.47
N HIS A 24 -18.60 26.24 -18.35
CA HIS A 24 -19.91 26.17 -17.71
C HIS A 24 -19.73 25.87 -16.22
N SER A 25 -19.95 26.91 -15.41
CA SER A 25 -20.41 26.82 -14.03
C SER A 25 -21.79 26.14 -14.00
N LEU A 26 -22.04 25.25 -13.03
CA LEU A 26 -23.32 25.01 -12.33
C LEU A 26 -23.27 23.69 -11.55
N ARG A 27 -23.30 23.75 -10.21
CA ARG A 27 -24.30 23.09 -9.34
C ARG A 27 -23.90 23.18 -7.85
N ALA A 28 -24.57 24.10 -7.16
CA ALA A 28 -24.70 24.08 -5.71
C ALA A 28 -25.72 22.98 -5.34
N VAL A 29 -25.31 22.05 -4.48
CA VAL A 29 -26.23 21.07 -3.87
C VAL A 29 -26.61 21.59 -2.48
N SER A 30 -27.89 21.89 -2.36
CA SER A 30 -28.59 22.32 -1.16
C SER A 30 -28.61 21.21 -0.09
N LYS A 31 -28.25 21.59 1.14
CA LYS A 31 -28.37 20.76 2.35
C LYS A 31 -29.80 20.89 2.88
N SER A 32 -30.63 19.87 2.68
CA SER A 32 -31.89 19.74 3.43
C SER A 32 -31.66 18.96 4.72
N LYS A 33 -31.97 19.63 5.84
CA LYS A 33 -32.18 19.01 7.16
C LYS A 33 -33.56 18.34 7.12
N LEU A 34 -33.63 17.07 7.52
CA LEU A 34 -34.91 16.43 7.86
C LEU A 34 -34.78 15.71 9.21
N SER A 35 -35.83 15.91 10.00
CA SER A 35 -36.16 15.49 11.39
C SER A 35 -35.89 14.00 11.67
N GLN A 36 -35.49 13.56 12.87
CA GLN A 36 -36.11 13.61 14.20
C GLN A 36 -37.48 12.90 14.27
N GLN A 37 -37.59 11.94 15.22
CA GLN A 37 -38.70 10.99 15.48
C GLN A 37 -38.64 9.73 14.57
N GLN A 38 -38.77 8.48 15.01
CA GLN A 38 -39.43 7.89 16.17
C GLN A 38 -38.63 6.72 16.75
N LYS A 39 -38.85 6.49 18.05
CA LYS A 39 -38.27 5.43 18.89
C LYS A 39 -39.39 4.43 19.18
N GLU A 40 -39.46 3.33 18.44
CA GLU A 40 -40.36 2.22 18.77
C GLU A 40 -39.59 0.96 19.15
N LYS A 41 -39.91 0.47 20.34
CA LYS A 41 -39.53 -0.83 20.88
C LYS A 41 -40.24 -1.93 20.08
N ARG A 42 -39.49 -2.90 19.56
CA ARG A 42 -40.04 -4.21 19.17
C ARG A 42 -39.46 -5.32 20.07
N PRO A 43 -40.29 -6.25 20.56
CA PRO A 43 -39.86 -7.37 21.40
C PRO A 43 -39.23 -8.50 20.59
N ALA A 44 -38.44 -9.30 21.30
CA ALA A 44 -37.67 -10.43 20.81
C ALA A 44 -38.56 -11.54 20.25
N VAL A 45 -38.24 -12.01 19.04
CA VAL A 45 -38.74 -13.27 18.47
C VAL A 45 -37.58 -14.24 18.45
N THR A 46 -37.70 -15.30 19.23
CA THR A 46 -36.85 -16.49 19.21
C THR A 46 -37.24 -17.39 18.04
N PRO A 47 -36.29 -17.92 17.25
CA PRO A 47 -36.52 -19.13 16.49
C PRO A 47 -35.90 -20.34 17.20
N ALA A 48 -36.75 -21.34 17.40
CA ALA A 48 -36.42 -22.67 17.89
C ALA A 48 -35.82 -23.56 16.79
N SER A 49 -35.13 -24.61 17.24
CA SER A 49 -34.95 -25.94 16.62
C SER A 49 -34.36 -26.02 15.20
N SER A 50 -33.09 -26.37 15.03
CA SER A 50 -32.53 -27.75 15.06
C SER A 50 -32.84 -28.56 13.80
N SER A 51 -31.91 -28.54 12.84
CA SER A 51 -31.76 -29.61 11.85
C SER A 51 -30.35 -30.18 11.94
N SER A 52 -30.33 -31.47 12.25
CA SER A 52 -29.20 -32.37 12.37
C SER A 52 -28.56 -32.60 11.00
N LEU A 53 -27.25 -32.41 10.89
CA LEU A 53 -26.44 -32.97 9.81
C LEU A 53 -25.23 -33.66 10.43
N GLN A 54 -25.11 -34.94 10.11
CA GLN A 54 -24.11 -35.87 10.61
C GLN A 54 -22.70 -35.53 10.07
N PRO A 55 -21.64 -35.82 10.83
CA PRO A 55 -20.29 -35.79 10.30
C PRO A 55 -20.01 -37.11 9.54
N ILE A 56 -19.62 -36.98 8.28
CA ILE A 56 -18.99 -38.04 7.50
C ILE A 56 -17.58 -38.23 8.07
N SER A 57 -17.35 -39.42 8.61
CA SER A 57 -16.05 -39.97 8.99
C SER A 57 -15.28 -40.38 7.73
N GLU A 58 -14.11 -39.77 7.51
CA GLU A 58 -13.07 -40.37 6.69
C GLU A 58 -11.89 -40.74 7.59
N ASP A 59 -11.80 -42.04 7.83
CA ASP A 59 -10.61 -42.74 8.28
C ASP A 59 -9.58 -42.81 7.15
N GLY A 60 -8.30 -42.78 7.53
CA GLY A 60 -7.23 -43.38 6.76
C GLY A 60 -6.18 -42.42 6.23
N LEU A 61 -5.07 -42.30 6.97
CA LEU A 61 -3.74 -42.71 6.49
C LEU A 61 -2.69 -42.42 7.57
N SER A 62 -2.23 -43.51 8.19
CA SER A 62 -1.09 -43.59 9.09
C SER A 62 0.20 -43.96 8.32
N HIS A 63 1.34 -43.58 8.92
CA HIS A 63 2.73 -43.94 8.59
C HIS A 63 3.33 -43.20 7.37
N ALA A 64 4.52 -42.60 7.42
CA ALA A 64 5.72 -42.98 8.15
C ALA A 64 6.51 -41.77 8.68
N ARG A 65 7.07 -41.93 9.88
CA ARG A 65 8.01 -40.99 10.52
C ARG A 65 9.30 -41.77 10.75
N SER A 66 10.29 -41.55 9.90
CA SER A 66 11.64 -42.10 10.07
C SER A 66 12.68 -40.98 10.10
N HIS A 67 13.44 -41.01 11.20
CA HIS A 67 14.82 -40.61 11.42
C HIS A 67 15.51 -39.71 10.39
N ALA A 68 15.99 -38.55 10.86
CA ALA A 68 17.26 -38.00 10.40
C ALA A 68 18.00 -37.37 11.59
N ALA A 69 19.17 -37.94 11.84
CA ALA A 69 20.10 -37.64 12.91
C ALA A 69 20.85 -36.33 12.65
N GLY A 70 21.52 -35.86 13.70
CA GLY A 70 22.10 -34.54 13.80
C GLY A 70 23.27 -34.25 12.86
N GLN A 71 23.44 -32.97 12.59
CA GLN A 71 24.76 -32.36 12.43
C GLN A 71 24.76 -31.03 13.17
N SER A 72 25.54 -31.01 14.24
CA SER A 72 25.92 -29.83 15.02
C SER A 72 27.08 -29.13 14.31
N HIS A 73 26.95 -27.83 14.06
CA HIS A 73 28.09 -26.95 13.80
C HIS A 73 28.06 -25.74 14.74
N PRO A 74 29.23 -25.32 15.27
CA PRO A 74 29.28 -24.41 16.39
C PRO A 74 29.50 -22.94 15.99
N SER A 75 28.93 -22.07 16.84
CA SER A 75 29.50 -20.86 17.40
C SER A 75 30.11 -19.79 16.48
N GLY A 76 29.40 -18.66 16.40
CA GLY A 76 29.97 -17.34 16.04
C GLY A 76 29.06 -16.18 16.44
N SER A 77 28.29 -16.30 17.53
CA SER A 77 27.38 -15.25 17.98
C SER A 77 28.09 -14.29 18.94
N ARG A 78 28.40 -13.08 18.44
CA ARG A 78 28.76 -11.93 19.27
C ARG A 78 27.60 -11.66 20.23
N VAL A 79 27.85 -11.94 21.50
CA VAL A 79 26.98 -11.63 22.64
C VAL A 79 26.86 -10.11 22.77
N ALA A 80 25.91 -9.52 22.06
CA ALA A 80 25.35 -8.25 22.46
C ALA A 80 24.51 -8.53 23.71
N LEU A 81 25.03 -8.13 24.87
CA LEU A 81 24.34 -8.07 26.17
C LEU A 81 23.20 -7.03 26.11
N GLY A 82 22.22 -7.29 25.26
CA GLY A 82 20.94 -6.60 25.28
C GLY A 82 20.19 -7.07 26.51
N LYS A 83 20.11 -6.20 27.53
CA LYS A 83 19.22 -6.34 28.68
C LYS A 83 17.84 -6.80 28.18
N ARG A 84 17.58 -8.11 28.29
CA ARG A 84 16.25 -8.69 28.14
C ARG A 84 15.41 -8.07 29.24
N LYS A 85 14.64 -7.07 28.84
CA LYS A 85 13.62 -6.47 29.68
C LYS A 85 12.59 -7.58 29.89
N GLU A 86 12.65 -8.20 31.06
CA GLU A 86 11.68 -9.18 31.54
C GLU A 86 10.29 -8.66 31.20
N ALA A 87 9.64 -9.37 30.28
CA ALA A 87 8.24 -9.16 29.93
C ALA A 87 7.40 -9.74 31.06
N ASP A 88 7.48 -9.12 32.24
CA ASP A 88 6.73 -9.51 33.41
C ASP A 88 5.21 -9.43 33.14
N SER A 89 4.54 -10.55 33.42
CA SER A 89 3.16 -10.67 33.88
C SER A 89 2.03 -9.98 33.08
N SER A 90 2.14 -9.85 31.76
CA SER A 90 1.00 -9.47 30.90
C SER A 90 0.29 -10.66 30.23
N GLY A 91 0.76 -11.89 30.49
CA GLY A 91 0.16 -13.13 29.97
C GLY A 91 -1.27 -13.38 30.45
N ASP A 92 -1.63 -12.94 31.66
CA ASP A 92 -2.96 -13.22 32.24
C ASP A 92 -4.09 -12.41 31.58
N ASN A 93 -3.76 -11.29 30.93
CA ASN A 93 -4.75 -10.51 30.18
C ASN A 93 -5.04 -11.06 28.77
N GLN A 94 -4.29 -12.07 28.29
CA GLN A 94 -4.65 -12.78 27.07
C GLN A 94 -5.75 -13.82 27.31
N ALA A 95 -5.82 -14.41 28.51
CA ALA A 95 -6.86 -15.38 28.89
C ALA A 95 -8.29 -14.79 28.87
N GLN A 96 -8.42 -13.46 28.92
CA GLN A 96 -9.70 -12.77 28.85
C GLN A 96 -10.04 -12.21 27.46
N ARG A 97 -9.40 -12.66 26.37
CA ARG A 97 -9.77 -12.25 25.01
C ARG A 97 -10.40 -13.41 24.24
N ARG A 98 -11.61 -13.17 23.72
CA ARG A 98 -12.29 -14.11 22.82
C ARG A 98 -11.91 -13.81 21.37
N GLN A 99 -11.67 -14.84 20.59
CA GLN A 99 -11.53 -14.72 19.15
C GLN A 99 -12.91 -14.45 18.54
N VAL A 100 -13.01 -13.40 17.75
CA VAL A 100 -14.23 -12.97 17.03
C VAL A 100 -13.88 -12.88 15.56
N PHE A 101 -14.58 -13.65 14.75
CA PHE A 101 -14.44 -13.61 13.30
C PHE A 101 -15.28 -12.47 12.73
N LYS A 102 -14.63 -11.57 12.00
CA LYS A 102 -15.28 -10.49 11.27
C LYS A 102 -15.35 -10.86 9.81
N GLN A 103 -16.54 -10.77 9.24
CA GLN A 103 -16.73 -10.90 7.80
C GLN A 103 -16.12 -9.69 7.09
N VAL A 104 -15.23 -9.95 6.15
CA VAL A 104 -14.56 -8.96 5.29
C VAL A 104 -14.78 -9.38 3.85
N LEU A 105 -15.32 -8.47 3.04
CA LEU A 105 -15.45 -8.69 1.60
C LEU A 105 -14.05 -8.70 0.98
N ALA A 106 -13.65 -9.82 0.40
CA ALA A 106 -12.45 -9.90 -0.40
C ALA A 106 -12.79 -9.46 -1.82
N SER A 107 -11.98 -8.57 -2.38
CA SER A 107 -12.13 -8.18 -3.79
C SER A 107 -11.76 -9.37 -4.68
N PRO A 108 -12.68 -9.87 -5.52
CA PRO A 108 -12.39 -10.94 -6.48
C PRO A 108 -11.49 -10.47 -7.62
N LEU A 109 -11.32 -9.14 -7.76
CA LEU A 109 -10.49 -8.51 -8.78
C LEU A 109 -9.02 -8.39 -8.35
N THR A 110 -8.62 -9.11 -7.30
CA THR A 110 -7.22 -9.11 -6.85
C THR A 110 -6.39 -10.04 -7.71
N VAL A 111 -5.35 -9.48 -8.33
CA VAL A 111 -4.38 -10.25 -9.10
C VAL A 111 -3.29 -10.72 -8.14
N ASN A 112 -3.09 -12.03 -8.06
CA ASN A 112 -2.05 -12.63 -7.25
C ASN A 112 -0.70 -12.53 -7.96
N TRP A 113 0.37 -12.54 -7.16
CA TRP A 113 1.70 -12.71 -7.71
C TRP A 113 1.85 -14.10 -8.33
N PRO A 114 2.58 -14.24 -9.45
CA PRO A 114 3.00 -15.56 -9.93
C PRO A 114 3.80 -16.28 -8.84
N GLN A 115 3.55 -17.57 -8.70
CA GLN A 115 4.30 -18.43 -7.79
C GLN A 115 5.46 -19.04 -8.56
N LEU A 116 6.67 -18.89 -8.01
CA LEU A 116 7.89 -19.45 -8.58
C LEU A 116 8.60 -20.23 -7.47
N ALA A 117 8.91 -21.49 -7.73
CA ALA A 117 9.64 -22.30 -6.76
C ALA A 117 11.05 -21.73 -6.58
N ALA A 118 11.58 -21.78 -5.35
CA ALA A 118 12.91 -21.26 -5.06
C ALA A 118 14.01 -21.99 -5.85
N VAL A 119 13.77 -23.26 -6.20
CA VAL A 119 14.67 -24.10 -7.02
C VAL A 119 14.83 -23.51 -8.43
N ASP A 120 13.76 -22.98 -9.02
CA ASP A 120 13.77 -22.45 -10.39
C ASP A 120 14.18 -20.97 -10.43
N ALA A 121 13.87 -20.22 -9.36
CA ALA A 121 14.17 -18.80 -9.26
C ALA A 121 15.69 -18.51 -9.31
N GLN A 122 16.52 -19.41 -8.77
CA GLN A 122 17.98 -19.26 -8.74
C GLN A 122 18.63 -19.40 -10.13
N PRO A 123 18.39 -20.48 -10.91
CA PRO A 123 18.86 -20.59 -12.29
C PRO A 123 18.44 -19.41 -13.19
N ILE A 124 17.20 -18.92 -13.03
CA ILE A 124 16.71 -17.75 -13.77
C ILE A 124 17.55 -16.51 -13.42
N LEU A 125 17.82 -16.28 -12.14
CA LEU A 125 18.67 -15.18 -11.69
C LEU A 125 20.10 -15.29 -12.24
N TYR A 126 20.73 -16.46 -12.20
CA TYR A 126 22.09 -16.63 -12.73
C TYR A 126 22.14 -16.42 -14.25
N THR A 127 21.16 -16.96 -14.98
CA THR A 127 21.05 -16.73 -16.44
C THR A 127 20.88 -15.23 -16.76
N LEU A 128 20.11 -14.51 -15.94
CA LEU A 128 19.97 -13.06 -16.04
C LEU A 128 21.30 -12.33 -15.74
N LEU A 129 22.08 -12.78 -14.76
CA LEU A 129 23.37 -12.17 -14.44
C LEU A 129 24.41 -12.41 -15.55
N ASP A 130 24.44 -13.60 -16.13
CA ASP A 130 25.30 -13.93 -17.26
C ASP A 130 24.95 -13.05 -18.47
N MET A 131 23.66 -12.83 -18.72
CA MET A 131 23.19 -11.87 -19.71
C MET A 131 23.70 -10.45 -19.41
N LEU A 132 23.51 -9.95 -18.19
CA LEU A 132 23.95 -8.60 -17.79
C LEU A 132 25.48 -8.45 -17.81
N ALA A 133 26.24 -9.55 -17.84
CA ALA A 133 27.68 -9.53 -18.00
C ALA A 133 28.13 -9.23 -19.43
N LEU A 134 27.24 -9.36 -20.43
CA LEU A 134 27.57 -9.08 -21.83
C LEU A 134 28.03 -7.63 -22.06
N PRO A 135 29.13 -7.41 -22.82
CA PRO A 135 29.62 -6.08 -23.12
C PRO A 135 28.60 -5.16 -23.80
N ALA A 136 27.77 -5.73 -24.68
CA ALA A 136 26.73 -4.99 -25.41
C ALA A 136 25.73 -4.32 -24.46
N LEU A 137 25.18 -5.07 -23.50
CA LEU A 137 24.22 -4.54 -22.52
C LEU A 137 24.89 -3.62 -21.49
N ARG A 138 26.13 -3.90 -21.09
CA ARG A 138 26.89 -3.03 -20.18
C ARG A 138 27.07 -1.62 -20.74
N SER A 139 27.26 -1.49 -22.06
CA SER A 139 27.36 -0.19 -22.72
C SER A 139 26.05 0.62 -22.59
N GLN A 140 24.90 -0.04 -22.74
CA GLN A 140 23.58 0.57 -22.57
C GLN A 140 23.31 0.95 -21.11
N ILE A 141 23.63 0.07 -20.15
CA ILE A 141 23.48 0.34 -18.72
C ILE A 141 24.26 1.59 -18.31
N ARG A 142 25.50 1.75 -18.81
CA ARG A 142 26.32 2.94 -18.53
C ARG A 142 25.72 4.23 -19.08
N ARG A 143 24.96 4.18 -20.19
CA ARG A 143 24.24 5.34 -20.73
C ARG A 143 23.02 5.72 -19.89
N VAL A 144 22.31 4.71 -19.39
CA VAL A 144 21.08 4.91 -18.59
C VAL A 144 21.41 5.39 -17.19
N GLN A 145 22.55 5.00 -16.63
CA GLN A 145 23.00 5.62 -15.39
C GLN A 145 23.32 7.08 -15.66
N PRO A 146 22.55 8.05 -15.11
CA PRO A 146 23.06 9.39 -15.05
C PRO A 146 24.33 9.26 -14.22
N MET A 147 25.49 9.43 -14.87
CA MET A 147 26.73 9.79 -14.20
C MET A 147 26.33 11.02 -13.40
N ARG A 148 25.89 10.85 -12.15
CA ARG A 148 25.83 11.95 -11.20
C ARG A 148 27.31 12.28 -11.10
N PRO A 149 27.80 13.36 -11.74
CA PRO A 149 29.17 13.76 -11.47
C PRO A 149 29.22 13.85 -9.95
N ASP A 150 30.27 13.31 -9.35
CA ASP A 150 30.49 13.25 -7.92
C ASP A 150 30.76 14.67 -7.38
N ARG A 151 29.85 15.59 -7.67
CA ARG A 151 30.02 17.05 -7.76
C ARG A 151 29.84 17.68 -6.39
N ARG A 152 29.93 16.91 -5.31
CA ARG A 152 29.60 17.40 -3.97
C ARG A 152 30.61 17.10 -2.87
N VAL A 153 31.80 16.60 -3.20
CA VAL A 153 32.87 16.51 -2.20
C VAL A 153 33.88 17.67 -2.30
N MET A 154 34.04 18.34 -3.44
CA MET A 154 35.11 19.35 -3.57
C MET A 154 34.70 20.83 -3.35
N SER A 155 33.41 21.22 -3.40
CA SER A 155 33.05 22.66 -3.31
C SER A 155 32.51 23.15 -1.96
N ARG A 156 32.44 22.30 -0.94
CA ARG A 156 31.91 22.69 0.40
C ARG A 156 32.99 23.07 1.42
N GLY A 157 34.27 23.05 1.02
CA GLY A 157 35.40 23.45 1.85
C GLY A 157 35.62 24.96 1.98
N GLU A 158 35.22 25.77 0.99
CA GLU A 158 35.63 27.18 0.96
C GLU A 158 34.56 28.18 1.44
N SER A 159 33.27 27.84 1.42
CA SER A 159 32.22 28.81 1.75
C SER A 159 31.89 28.94 3.26
N ARG A 160 32.49 28.11 4.13
CA ARG A 160 32.23 28.15 5.58
C ARG A 160 33.17 29.05 6.41
N ARG A 161 34.15 29.72 5.79
CA ARG A 161 35.02 30.68 6.51
C ARG A 161 34.53 32.12 6.55
N ALA A 162 33.43 32.48 5.89
CA ALA A 162 33.01 33.89 5.75
C ALA A 162 31.87 34.37 6.67
N ARG A 163 31.38 33.59 7.66
CA ARG A 163 30.28 34.04 8.55
C ARG A 163 30.54 33.83 10.04
N LYS A 164 31.75 34.20 10.49
CA LYS A 164 32.06 34.37 11.92
C LYS A 164 32.35 35.85 12.23
N SER A 165 31.32 36.67 12.16
CA SER A 165 31.25 37.97 12.86
C SER A 165 29.83 38.51 12.71
N GLY A 166 29.09 38.66 13.80
CA GLY A 166 27.78 39.32 13.74
C GLY A 166 26.82 39.00 14.87
N THR A 167 27.15 39.47 16.06
CA THR A 167 26.23 40.21 16.94
C THR A 167 25.13 39.43 17.68
N GLN A 168 25.35 39.36 19.00
CA GLN A 168 24.34 39.15 20.03
C GLN A 168 23.21 40.19 19.92
N SER A 169 21.95 39.74 19.91
CA SER A 169 20.91 40.46 20.65
C SER A 169 19.84 39.49 21.15
N ARG A 170 19.35 39.86 22.33
CA ARG A 170 18.53 39.14 23.28
C ARG A 170 17.16 39.82 23.27
N GLY A 171 16.09 39.04 23.21
CA GLY A 171 14.69 39.47 23.35
C GLY A 171 13.80 38.42 22.69
N GLU A 172 13.08 37.54 23.39
CA GLU A 172 12.00 37.78 24.38
C GLU A 172 10.81 38.55 23.81
N THR A 173 9.93 37.85 23.07
CA THR A 173 8.48 38.05 23.17
C THR A 173 7.71 36.81 22.72
N GLN A 174 6.66 36.48 23.48
CA GLN A 174 5.64 35.45 23.21
C GLN A 174 4.54 35.99 22.28
N ALA A 175 4.02 35.14 21.37
CA ALA A 175 2.62 35.05 20.89
C ALA A 175 2.59 33.99 19.76
N ILE A 176 1.95 32.82 19.91
CA ILE A 176 0.54 32.47 19.63
C ILE A 176 -0.01 33.04 18.30
N GLY A 177 -0.34 32.12 17.37
CA GLY A 177 -1.11 32.38 16.14
C GLY A 177 -0.51 31.64 14.94
N LEU A 178 -0.73 30.32 14.79
CA LEU A 178 -1.72 29.75 13.87
C LEU A 178 -1.82 30.50 12.53
N ASP A 179 -1.19 29.92 11.50
CA ASP A 179 -1.75 29.63 10.16
C ASP A 179 -0.66 29.79 9.08
N VAL A 180 -0.06 28.66 8.67
CA VAL A 180 0.68 28.57 7.40
C VAL A 180 0.44 27.18 6.84
N SER A 181 -0.58 27.07 6.00
CA SER A 181 -0.68 26.00 5.00
C SER A 181 0.51 26.13 4.04
N THR A 182 1.61 25.45 4.36
CA THR A 182 2.73 25.29 3.44
C THR A 182 2.36 24.20 2.43
N SER A 183 1.84 24.61 1.28
CA SER A 183 1.77 23.72 0.12
C SER A 183 3.20 23.43 -0.31
N VAL A 184 3.72 22.27 0.09
CA VAL A 184 4.92 21.69 -0.49
C VAL A 184 4.54 21.29 -1.92
N GLN A 185 4.68 22.21 -2.87
CA GLN A 185 4.82 21.86 -4.27
C GLN A 185 6.13 21.08 -4.37
N MET A 186 6.02 19.75 -4.42
CA MET A 186 7.12 18.92 -4.86
C MET A 186 7.26 19.18 -6.36
N ASP A 187 8.23 20.02 -6.69
CA ASP A 187 8.74 20.23 -8.04
C ASP A 187 9.26 18.88 -8.52
N VAL A 188 8.44 18.17 -9.31
CA VAL A 188 8.81 16.91 -9.92
C VAL A 188 9.72 17.29 -11.06
N ASP A 189 11.03 17.08 -10.88
CA ASP A 189 12.07 17.26 -11.89
C ASP A 189 11.57 16.75 -13.25
N GLU A 190 11.05 17.69 -14.05
CA GLU A 190 10.74 17.49 -15.45
C GLU A 190 12.10 17.42 -16.14
N VAL A 191 12.52 16.18 -16.40
CA VAL A 191 13.75 15.87 -17.14
C VAL A 191 13.62 16.54 -18.50
N SER A 192 14.09 17.78 -18.56
CA SER A 192 14.17 18.59 -19.78
C SER A 192 15.05 17.81 -20.74
N SER A 193 14.36 17.12 -21.64
CA SER A 193 14.93 16.34 -22.70
C SER A 193 15.45 17.36 -23.71
N SER A 194 16.70 17.78 -23.54
CA SER A 194 17.36 18.71 -24.45
C SER A 194 17.26 18.15 -25.86
N ALA A 195 16.57 18.89 -26.73
CA ALA A 195 16.19 18.54 -28.09
C ALA A 195 17.38 18.52 -29.08
N GLY A 196 18.43 17.77 -28.74
CA GLY A 196 19.49 17.39 -29.66
C GLY A 196 19.08 16.12 -30.39
N ASP A 197 18.79 16.27 -31.68
CA ASP A 197 18.36 15.25 -32.66
C ASP A 197 19.45 14.19 -32.92
N SER A 198 19.79 13.44 -31.89
CA SER A 198 20.53 12.18 -32.01
C SER A 198 19.47 11.09 -31.96
N SER A 199 19.32 10.31 -33.03
CA SER A 199 18.41 9.17 -33.09
C SER A 199 18.69 8.24 -31.90
N ALA A 200 17.97 8.46 -30.81
CA ALA A 200 18.22 7.80 -29.54
C ALA A 200 17.78 6.35 -29.71
N GLU A 201 18.77 5.49 -29.93
CA GLU A 201 18.61 4.05 -29.93
C GLU A 201 17.73 3.65 -28.73
N PRO A 202 16.62 2.95 -28.97
CA PRO A 202 15.59 2.78 -27.97
C PRO A 202 16.14 2.00 -26.76
N VAL A 203 15.83 2.50 -25.56
CA VAL A 203 16.40 1.98 -24.32
C VAL A 203 15.92 0.57 -24.05
N ALA A 204 16.81 -0.40 -24.24
CA ALA A 204 16.61 -1.83 -24.02
C ALA A 204 16.22 -2.22 -22.57
N LEU A 205 16.73 -1.47 -21.59
CA LEU A 205 16.75 -1.88 -20.18
C LEU A 205 16.31 -0.75 -19.26
N VAL A 206 15.37 -1.04 -18.36
CA VAL A 206 14.83 -0.08 -17.40
C VAL A 206 15.05 -0.60 -15.98
N CYS A 207 15.70 0.18 -15.12
CA CYS A 207 16.04 -0.24 -13.75
C CYS A 207 15.35 0.64 -12.70
N GLY A 208 14.87 0.01 -11.62
CA GLY A 208 14.23 0.65 -10.47
C GLY A 208 12.71 0.62 -10.52
N ILE A 209 12.07 0.56 -9.34
CA ILE A 209 10.61 0.39 -9.22
C ILE A 209 9.87 1.48 -9.99
N ASN A 210 10.12 2.75 -9.67
CA ASN A 210 9.40 3.87 -10.30
C ASN A 210 9.67 3.98 -11.80
N SER A 211 10.89 3.65 -12.25
CA SER A 211 11.25 3.70 -13.67
C SER A 211 10.49 2.65 -14.46
N VAL A 212 10.47 1.41 -13.96
CA VAL A 212 9.76 0.30 -14.60
C VAL A 212 8.26 0.56 -14.60
N THR A 213 7.68 1.01 -13.49
CA THR A 213 6.23 1.28 -13.42
C THR A 213 5.83 2.40 -14.35
N ARG A 214 6.58 3.51 -14.38
CA ARG A 214 6.36 4.62 -15.31
C ARG A 214 6.46 4.15 -16.76
N HIS A 215 7.40 3.26 -17.06
CA HIS A 215 7.56 2.71 -18.40
C HIS A 215 6.34 1.87 -18.81
N MET A 216 5.87 0.96 -17.95
CA MET A 216 4.65 0.18 -18.19
C MET A 216 3.41 1.07 -18.37
N GLU A 217 3.25 2.08 -17.52
CA GLU A 217 2.13 3.05 -17.63
C GLU A 217 2.18 3.84 -18.94
N LEU A 218 3.37 4.26 -19.37
CA LEU A 218 3.57 4.94 -20.65
C LEU A 218 3.24 4.03 -21.85
N GLU A 219 3.62 2.76 -21.80
CA GLU A 219 3.25 1.77 -22.83
C GLU A 219 1.74 1.57 -22.90
N ILE A 220 1.08 1.36 -21.75
CA ILE A 220 -0.38 1.24 -21.67
C ILE A 220 -1.06 2.48 -22.24
N ALA A 221 -0.60 3.68 -21.86
CA ALA A 221 -1.17 4.94 -22.34
C ALA A 221 -0.97 5.11 -23.86
N ARG A 222 0.24 4.85 -24.36
CA ARG A 222 0.60 4.96 -25.78
C ARG A 222 -0.26 4.04 -26.64
N GLU A 223 -0.37 2.78 -26.25
CA GLU A 223 -1.15 1.80 -27.02
C GLU A 223 -2.65 2.08 -26.93
N SER A 224 -3.14 2.50 -25.76
CA SER A 224 -4.53 2.95 -25.59
C SER A 224 -4.86 4.13 -26.52
N SER A 225 -3.93 5.08 -26.69
CA SER A 225 -4.12 6.21 -27.63
C SER A 225 -4.09 5.75 -29.09
N LYS A 226 -3.09 4.93 -29.47
CA LYS A 226 -2.86 4.46 -30.85
C LYS A 226 -4.06 3.71 -31.42
N ARG A 227 -4.70 2.86 -30.62
CA ARG A 227 -5.75 1.95 -31.10
C ARG A 227 -7.00 2.58 -31.68
N GLY A 228 -7.30 3.85 -31.43
CA GLY A 228 -8.46 4.48 -32.10
C GLY A 228 -8.10 5.61 -33.01
N LEU A 229 -6.97 5.49 -33.71
CA LEU A 229 -6.65 6.28 -34.89
C LEU A 229 -6.41 5.39 -36.15
N GLN A 230 -6.46 4.05 -36.03
CA GLN A 230 -5.94 3.13 -37.07
C GLN A 230 -6.97 2.51 -38.04
N ASP A 231 -8.19 3.02 -38.16
CA ASP A 231 -9.20 2.42 -39.07
C ASP A 231 -9.09 2.84 -40.56
N GLY A 232 -8.10 3.64 -40.95
CA GLY A 232 -8.14 4.35 -42.25
C GLY A 232 -7.15 3.93 -43.33
N GLU A 233 -5.90 3.63 -43.01
CA GLU A 233 -4.86 3.54 -44.05
C GLU A 233 -3.74 2.61 -43.58
N GLN A 234 -3.78 1.37 -44.05
CA GLN A 234 -2.87 0.29 -43.69
C GLN A 234 -1.59 0.28 -44.56
N ASP A 235 -1.32 1.37 -45.28
CA ASP A 235 -0.27 1.40 -46.29
C ASP A 235 1.06 1.94 -45.75
N SER A 236 1.93 0.97 -45.42
CA SER A 236 3.33 0.90 -45.90
C SER A 236 4.40 1.90 -45.42
N ALA A 237 4.25 2.55 -44.27
CA ALA A 237 5.40 3.16 -43.60
C ALA A 237 5.92 2.25 -42.47
N ALA A 238 7.13 1.70 -42.64
CA ALA A 238 7.89 0.88 -41.68
C ALA A 238 8.27 1.63 -40.39
N SER A 239 7.29 2.24 -39.71
CA SER A 239 7.50 2.88 -38.42
C SER A 239 7.93 1.81 -37.42
N ALA A 240 9.15 1.94 -36.90
CA ALA A 240 9.74 1.01 -35.95
C ALA A 240 8.74 0.71 -34.82
N SER A 241 8.44 -0.57 -34.63
CA SER A 241 7.55 -1.01 -33.55
C SER A 241 8.13 -0.52 -32.22
N PRO A 242 7.31 0.11 -31.35
CA PRO A 242 7.81 0.55 -30.05
C PRO A 242 8.33 -0.65 -29.29
N LEU A 243 9.50 -0.49 -28.67
CA LEU A 243 10.04 -1.49 -27.74
C LEU A 243 9.07 -1.64 -26.56
N LEU A 244 8.37 -2.77 -26.48
CA LEU A 244 7.47 -3.12 -25.39
C LEU A 244 8.20 -3.96 -24.35
N LEU A 245 7.98 -3.71 -23.06
CA LEU A 245 8.51 -4.56 -21.98
C LEU A 245 7.98 -5.99 -22.08
N SER A 246 8.89 -6.96 -22.30
CA SER A 246 8.55 -8.38 -22.35
C SER A 246 8.83 -9.11 -21.04
N LEU A 247 9.87 -8.71 -20.31
CA LEU A 247 10.28 -9.36 -19.07
C LEU A 247 10.41 -8.33 -17.96
N VAL A 248 9.73 -8.58 -16.83
CA VAL A 248 9.75 -7.71 -15.66
C VAL A 248 10.19 -8.54 -14.44
N PHE A 249 11.39 -8.29 -13.94
CA PHE A 249 11.95 -8.94 -12.76
C PHE A 249 11.78 -8.07 -11.52
N VAL A 250 11.32 -8.64 -10.41
CA VAL A 250 11.09 -7.90 -9.15
C VAL A 250 11.65 -8.66 -7.94
N CYS A 251 12.51 -7.99 -7.15
CA CYS A 251 13.12 -8.53 -5.92
C CYS A 251 12.17 -8.38 -4.72
N ARG A 252 10.97 -8.97 -4.79
CA ARG A 252 9.92 -8.79 -3.77
C ARG A 252 10.37 -9.17 -2.36
N SER A 253 11.17 -10.22 -2.22
CA SER A 253 11.64 -10.74 -0.94
C SER A 253 12.65 -9.81 -0.24
N ASP A 254 13.28 -8.91 -0.98
CA ASP A 254 14.29 -7.96 -0.48
C ASP A 254 13.71 -6.59 -0.12
N LEU A 255 12.41 -6.37 -0.42
CA LEU A 255 11.73 -5.11 -0.16
C LEU A 255 11.10 -5.07 1.24
N ASP A 256 11.55 -4.11 2.05
CA ASP A 256 10.90 -3.75 3.32
C ASP A 256 10.30 -2.34 3.23
N PRO A 257 8.97 -2.18 3.16
CA PRO A 257 7.94 -3.22 3.20
C PRO A 257 7.62 -3.83 1.81
N PRO A 258 7.17 -5.11 1.72
CA PRO A 258 6.84 -5.76 0.44
C PRO A 258 5.71 -5.10 -0.36
N LYS A 259 4.90 -4.27 0.31
CA LYS A 259 3.83 -3.48 -0.33
C LYS A 259 4.35 -2.46 -1.34
N LEU A 260 5.64 -2.13 -1.33
CA LEU A 260 6.25 -1.24 -2.33
C LEU A 260 6.14 -1.80 -3.74
N ALA A 261 6.06 -3.12 -3.90
CA ALA A 261 5.91 -3.78 -5.20
C ALA A 261 4.48 -4.30 -5.46
N SER A 262 3.51 -4.09 -4.56
CA SER A 262 2.21 -4.79 -4.66
C SER A 262 1.38 -4.47 -5.91
N HIS A 263 1.73 -3.41 -6.64
CA HIS A 263 1.04 -2.99 -7.87
C HIS A 263 1.53 -3.70 -9.14
N PHE A 264 2.71 -4.33 -9.14
CA PHE A 264 3.28 -4.98 -10.33
C PHE A 264 2.37 -6.05 -10.96
N PRO A 265 1.70 -6.95 -10.20
CA PRO A 265 0.77 -7.90 -10.79
C PRO A 265 -0.35 -7.23 -11.60
N MET A 266 -0.98 -6.20 -11.01
CA MET A 266 -2.06 -5.47 -11.65
C MET A 266 -1.58 -4.69 -12.89
N LEU A 267 -0.43 -4.02 -12.80
CA LEU A 267 0.15 -3.30 -13.94
C LEU A 267 0.52 -4.26 -15.08
N THR A 268 1.06 -5.44 -14.77
CA THR A 268 1.43 -6.44 -15.79
C THR A 268 0.17 -6.98 -16.48
N CYS A 269 -0.89 -7.26 -15.72
CA CYS A 269 -2.19 -7.63 -16.32
C CYS A 269 -2.72 -6.52 -17.23
N ALA A 270 -2.68 -5.25 -16.81
CA ALA A 270 -3.15 -4.13 -17.62
C ALA A 270 -2.32 -3.96 -18.90
N LEU A 271 -0.99 -4.12 -18.78
CA LEU A 271 -0.08 -4.11 -19.92
C LEU A 271 -0.44 -5.22 -20.91
N ASN A 272 -0.65 -6.44 -20.41
CA ASN A 272 -1.02 -7.59 -21.24
C ASN A 272 -2.41 -7.43 -21.89
N ALA A 273 -3.40 -6.92 -21.16
CA ALA A 273 -4.75 -6.69 -21.68
C ALA A 273 -4.76 -5.66 -22.82
N VAL A 274 -3.99 -4.57 -22.68
CA VAL A 274 -3.99 -3.46 -23.66
C VAL A 274 -3.00 -3.70 -24.81
N CYS A 275 -1.78 -4.15 -24.51
CA CYS A 275 -0.70 -4.24 -25.49
C CYS A 275 -0.64 -5.60 -26.19
N HIS A 276 -1.05 -6.67 -25.51
CA HIS A 276 -0.97 -8.04 -26.01
C HIS A 276 -2.35 -8.72 -25.98
N PRO A 277 -3.32 -8.29 -26.80
CA PRO A 277 -4.63 -8.93 -26.81
C PRO A 277 -4.46 -10.40 -27.21
N ALA A 278 -5.24 -11.30 -26.62
CA ALA A 278 -5.10 -12.75 -26.82
C ALA A 278 -5.15 -13.18 -28.31
N SER A 279 -5.76 -12.36 -29.17
CA SER A 279 -5.85 -12.59 -30.61
C SER A 279 -4.57 -12.26 -31.40
N ARG A 280 -3.59 -11.56 -30.81
CA ARG A 280 -2.33 -11.23 -31.50
C ARG A 280 -1.24 -12.22 -31.11
N GLU A 281 -0.60 -12.81 -32.13
CA GLU A 281 0.67 -13.51 -31.99
C GLU A 281 1.75 -12.53 -31.49
N GLY A 282 1.86 -12.42 -30.18
CA GLY A 282 2.86 -11.60 -29.52
C GLY A 282 3.13 -12.14 -28.13
N ALA A 283 4.41 -12.20 -27.76
CA ALA A 283 4.80 -12.59 -26.41
C ALA A 283 4.27 -11.55 -25.41
N ALA A 284 3.33 -11.96 -24.56
CA ALA A 284 2.84 -11.15 -23.46
C ALA A 284 3.95 -10.93 -22.42
N ALA A 285 3.88 -9.82 -21.69
CA ALA A 285 4.84 -9.49 -20.66
C ALA A 285 4.78 -10.50 -19.50
N LEU A 286 5.96 -10.98 -19.09
CA LEU A 286 6.14 -11.93 -17.99
C LEU A 286 6.64 -11.19 -16.74
N LEU A 287 5.94 -11.40 -15.62
CA LEU A 287 6.34 -10.91 -14.31
C LEU A 287 7.06 -12.03 -13.54
N ILE A 288 8.30 -11.80 -13.15
CA ILE A 288 9.18 -12.81 -12.57
C ILE A 288 9.62 -12.37 -11.17
N PRO A 289 9.14 -13.03 -10.10
CA PRO A 289 9.57 -12.73 -8.75
C PRO A 289 10.95 -13.36 -8.51
N LEU A 290 11.91 -12.56 -8.08
CA LEU A 290 13.27 -13.02 -7.81
C LEU A 290 13.44 -13.53 -6.37
N PRO A 291 14.41 -14.44 -6.13
CA PRO A 291 14.66 -14.99 -4.80
C PRO A 291 15.24 -13.92 -3.85
N ALA A 292 15.27 -14.22 -2.55
CA ALA A 292 15.91 -13.34 -1.56
C ALA A 292 17.41 -13.18 -1.84
N GLY A 293 17.94 -11.98 -1.62
CA GLY A 293 19.32 -11.59 -1.91
C GLY A 293 19.56 -11.13 -3.35
N ALA A 294 18.60 -11.31 -4.26
CA ALA A 294 18.74 -10.95 -5.67
C ALA A 294 18.97 -9.45 -5.89
N GLU A 295 18.38 -8.58 -5.04
CA GLU A 295 18.52 -7.12 -5.17
C GLU A 295 19.99 -6.70 -5.15
N LEU A 296 20.77 -7.24 -4.20
CA LEU A 296 22.18 -6.86 -4.04
C LEU A 296 23.03 -7.39 -5.21
N VAL A 297 22.75 -8.60 -5.66
CA VAL A 297 23.49 -9.24 -6.75
C VAL A 297 23.22 -8.51 -8.07
N LEU A 298 21.95 -8.18 -8.36
CA LEU A 298 21.58 -7.36 -9.51
C LEU A 298 22.16 -5.95 -9.42
N ALA A 299 22.08 -5.31 -8.26
CA ALA A 299 22.65 -3.99 -8.05
C ALA A 299 24.16 -3.98 -8.35
N LYS A 300 24.89 -4.99 -7.87
CA LYS A 300 26.32 -5.16 -8.16
C LYS A 300 26.59 -5.37 -9.65
N ALA A 301 25.83 -6.24 -10.32
CA ALA A 301 25.99 -6.51 -11.75
C ALA A 301 25.70 -5.27 -12.62
N LEU A 302 24.70 -4.48 -12.25
CA LEU A 302 24.31 -3.26 -12.95
C LEU A 302 25.15 -2.03 -12.56
N GLY A 303 26.01 -2.12 -11.54
CA GLY A 303 26.75 -0.98 -11.00
C GLY A 303 25.87 0.05 -10.30
N LEU A 304 24.73 -0.36 -9.74
CA LEU A 304 23.78 0.48 -9.02
C LEU A 304 23.95 0.30 -7.51
N ARG A 305 23.51 1.29 -6.72
CA ARG A 305 23.47 1.13 -5.25
C ARG A 305 22.43 0.08 -4.82
N ARG A 306 21.29 0.04 -5.50
CA ARG A 306 20.15 -0.86 -5.26
C ARG A 306 19.40 -1.08 -6.57
N CYS A 307 18.91 -2.29 -6.82
CA CYS A 307 18.08 -2.59 -7.99
C CYS A 307 16.97 -3.58 -7.63
N SER A 308 15.82 -3.05 -7.20
CA SER A 308 14.71 -3.89 -6.74
C SER A 308 13.73 -4.31 -7.86
N ALA A 309 13.79 -3.66 -9.03
CA ALA A 309 13.00 -4.02 -10.21
C ALA A 309 13.81 -3.78 -11.48
N LEU A 310 13.64 -4.63 -12.48
CA LEU A 310 14.32 -4.60 -13.77
C LEU A 310 13.33 -4.96 -14.88
N GLY A 311 13.17 -4.08 -15.86
CA GLY A 311 12.39 -4.33 -17.08
C GLY A 311 13.30 -4.49 -18.28
N ILE A 312 13.02 -5.49 -19.12
CA ILE A 312 13.72 -5.74 -20.39
C ILE A 312 12.70 -5.63 -21.53
N ALA A 313 13.03 -4.84 -22.53
CA ALA A 313 12.18 -4.67 -23.69
C ALA A 313 12.36 -5.78 -24.74
N THR A 314 11.30 -6.05 -25.49
CA THR A 314 11.25 -7.05 -26.57
C THR A 314 12.29 -6.72 -27.64
N GLY A 315 12.99 -7.73 -28.16
CA GLY A 315 13.98 -7.55 -29.23
C GLY A 315 15.29 -6.89 -28.81
N SER A 316 15.41 -6.47 -27.54
CA SER A 316 16.65 -5.85 -27.04
C SER A 316 17.75 -6.85 -26.69
N LEU A 317 17.39 -8.12 -26.50
CA LEU A 317 18.33 -9.18 -26.12
C LEU A 317 18.83 -9.94 -27.34
N PRO A 318 20.12 -10.36 -27.35
CA PRO A 318 20.59 -11.36 -28.29
C PRO A 318 19.69 -12.60 -28.27
N GLN A 319 19.32 -13.08 -29.47
CA GLN A 319 18.32 -14.13 -29.64
C GLN A 319 18.66 -15.41 -28.86
N GLU A 320 19.94 -15.78 -28.80
CA GLU A 320 20.42 -16.97 -28.08
C GLU A 320 20.12 -16.90 -26.58
N ILE A 321 20.38 -15.75 -25.97
CA ILE A 321 20.18 -15.55 -24.53
C ILE A 321 18.71 -15.35 -24.21
N SER A 322 17.99 -14.64 -25.09
CA SER A 322 16.54 -14.54 -25.00
C SER A 322 15.90 -15.93 -25.03
N ARG A 323 16.36 -16.83 -25.91
CA ARG A 323 15.90 -18.22 -26.00
C ARG A 323 16.26 -19.02 -24.75
N ALA A 324 17.51 -18.92 -24.27
CA ALA A 324 17.94 -19.62 -23.06
C ALA A 324 17.13 -19.20 -21.82
N LEU A 325 16.92 -17.89 -21.65
CA LEU A 325 16.12 -17.36 -20.56
C LEU A 325 14.64 -17.74 -20.69
N SER A 326 14.08 -17.66 -21.90
CA SER A 326 12.70 -18.06 -22.16
C SER A 326 12.48 -19.55 -21.91
N ALA A 327 13.45 -20.41 -22.27
CA ALA A 327 13.42 -21.84 -21.97
C ALA A 327 13.38 -22.08 -20.45
N ARG A 328 14.24 -21.42 -19.67
CA ARG A 328 14.24 -21.53 -18.20
C ARG A 328 12.93 -21.06 -17.56
N ILE A 329 12.36 -19.99 -18.09
CA ILE A 329 11.07 -19.46 -17.61
C ILE A 329 9.93 -20.41 -17.96
N ALA A 330 9.95 -21.01 -19.15
CA ALA A 330 8.98 -22.01 -19.58
C ALA A 330 9.09 -23.30 -18.75
N ASP A 331 10.31 -23.79 -18.49
CA ASP A 331 10.58 -24.94 -17.63
C ASP A 331 10.04 -24.73 -16.21
N ALA A 332 10.13 -23.49 -15.70
CA ALA A 332 9.57 -23.10 -14.40
C ALA A 332 8.03 -22.99 -14.39
N GLY A 333 7.37 -23.18 -15.53
CA GLY A 333 5.91 -23.11 -15.64
C GLY A 333 5.33 -21.71 -15.48
N LEU A 334 6.14 -20.65 -15.64
CA LEU A 334 5.66 -19.28 -15.52
C LEU A 334 4.82 -18.90 -16.75
N GLN A 335 3.58 -18.51 -16.50
CA GLN A 335 2.64 -18.06 -17.52
C GLN A 335 2.52 -16.53 -17.51
N PRO A 336 2.22 -15.90 -18.66
CA PRO A 336 1.85 -14.49 -18.70
C PRO A 336 0.68 -14.19 -17.78
N LEU A 337 0.83 -13.15 -16.97
CA LEU A 337 -0.20 -12.80 -15.99
C LEU A 337 -1.35 -12.10 -16.70
N ARG A 338 -2.52 -12.76 -16.72
CA ARG A 338 -3.76 -12.24 -17.31
C ARG A 338 -4.90 -12.27 -16.30
N ALA A 339 -5.87 -11.40 -16.55
CA ALA A 339 -7.09 -11.33 -15.78
C ALA A 339 -8.26 -11.17 -16.74
N ASP A 340 -9.10 -12.20 -16.86
CA ASP A 340 -10.19 -12.25 -17.86
C ASP A 340 -11.13 -11.05 -17.77
N TRP A 341 -11.38 -10.55 -16.55
CA TRP A 341 -12.22 -9.38 -16.32
C TRP A 341 -11.60 -8.09 -16.89
N LEU A 342 -10.27 -8.00 -16.91
CA LEU A 342 -9.53 -6.86 -17.43
C LEU A 342 -9.39 -6.96 -18.96
N ASP A 343 -9.13 -8.16 -19.48
CA ASP A 343 -9.11 -8.43 -20.93
C ASP A 343 -10.48 -8.11 -21.54
N THR A 344 -11.58 -8.59 -20.93
CA THR A 344 -12.95 -8.28 -21.36
C THR A 344 -13.25 -6.78 -21.29
N ALA A 345 -12.77 -6.10 -20.25
CA ALA A 345 -12.97 -4.65 -20.09
C ALA A 345 -12.19 -3.85 -21.15
N ALA A 346 -10.94 -4.25 -21.43
CA ALA A 346 -10.12 -3.64 -22.47
C ALA A 346 -10.77 -3.83 -23.85
N ASP A 347 -11.20 -5.05 -24.19
CA ASP A 347 -11.89 -5.33 -25.45
C ASP A 347 -13.24 -4.61 -25.56
N SER A 348 -13.98 -4.50 -24.46
CA SER A 348 -15.24 -3.74 -24.44
C SER A 348 -14.99 -2.24 -24.64
N ALA A 349 -13.92 -1.69 -24.07
CA ALA A 349 -13.56 -0.28 -24.26
C ALA A 349 -13.15 0.00 -25.71
N LEU A 350 -12.42 -0.92 -26.33
CA LEU A 350 -12.04 -0.85 -27.74
C LEU A 350 -13.26 -0.89 -28.66
N ARG A 351 -14.15 -1.89 -28.49
CA ARG A 351 -15.40 -1.99 -29.25
C ARG A 351 -16.30 -0.76 -29.10
N THR A 352 -16.37 -0.19 -27.89
CA THR A 352 -17.15 1.03 -27.64
C THR A 352 -16.57 2.22 -28.41
N ARG A 353 -15.24 2.34 -28.46
CA ARG A 353 -14.55 3.40 -29.19
C ARG A 353 -14.71 3.25 -30.70
N GLU A 354 -14.55 2.04 -31.23
CA GLU A 354 -14.78 1.73 -32.65
C GLU A 354 -16.21 2.09 -33.06
N ALA A 355 -17.21 1.74 -32.25
CA ALA A 355 -18.61 2.07 -32.49
C ALA A 355 -18.91 3.58 -32.47
N LEU A 356 -18.15 4.37 -31.71
CA LEU A 356 -18.26 5.84 -31.71
C LEU A 356 -17.63 6.48 -32.95
N LEU A 357 -16.57 5.89 -33.51
CA LEU A 357 -15.87 6.39 -34.70
C LEU A 357 -16.60 6.03 -36.00
N THR A 358 -17.15 4.81 -36.10
CA THR A 358 -17.81 4.35 -37.33
C THR A 358 -19.18 4.96 -37.55
N ARG A 359 -19.81 5.58 -36.54
CA ARG A 359 -21.21 5.96 -36.65
C ARG A 359 -21.47 7.41 -37.03
N SER A 360 -21.57 7.56 -38.35
CA SER A 360 -22.62 8.32 -39.00
C SER A 360 -24.02 8.04 -38.37
N GLY A 361 -24.43 8.89 -37.42
CA GLY A 361 -25.81 9.26 -37.12
C GLY A 361 -26.77 8.28 -36.42
N LEU A 362 -26.64 6.96 -36.54
CA LEU A 362 -27.60 6.04 -35.90
C LEU A 362 -27.09 5.66 -34.49
N ILE A 363 -27.89 5.13 -33.56
CA ILE A 363 -27.45 4.66 -32.21
C ILE A 363 -27.53 3.13 -32.20
N PRO A 364 -26.52 2.35 -31.76
CA PRO A 364 -26.56 0.91 -31.97
C PRO A 364 -27.47 0.45 -30.85
N MET A 365 -28.60 -0.12 -31.21
CA MET A 365 -29.56 -0.60 -30.23
C MET A 365 -28.92 -1.75 -29.45
N MET A 366 -28.22 -1.43 -28.36
CA MET A 366 -27.89 -2.14 -27.09
C MET A 366 -27.76 -3.69 -27.04
N SER A 367 -27.78 -4.42 -28.15
CA SER A 367 -27.93 -5.88 -28.20
C SER A 367 -26.63 -6.65 -27.95
N GLY A 368 -25.51 -5.95 -27.73
CA GLY A 368 -24.19 -6.57 -27.57
C GLY A 368 -23.38 -6.08 -26.37
N ILE A 369 -23.97 -5.44 -25.36
CA ILE A 369 -23.22 -5.13 -24.14
C ILE A 369 -22.80 -6.46 -23.51
N ALA A 370 -21.52 -6.77 -23.61
CA ALA A 370 -20.93 -7.94 -22.97
C ALA A 370 -21.42 -7.97 -21.52
N ARG A 371 -22.16 -9.03 -21.17
CA ARG A 371 -22.70 -9.14 -19.81
C ARG A 371 -21.49 -9.09 -18.86
N PRO A 372 -21.44 -8.15 -17.91
CA PRO A 372 -20.32 -8.04 -17.01
C PRO A 372 -20.12 -9.39 -16.34
N MET A 373 -18.89 -9.92 -16.40
CA MET A 373 -18.55 -11.16 -15.70
C MET A 373 -18.95 -10.98 -14.24
N ARG A 374 -19.96 -11.74 -13.79
CA ARG A 374 -20.39 -11.74 -12.41
C ARG A 374 -19.41 -12.62 -11.63
N SER A 375 -18.34 -12.03 -11.13
CA SER A 375 -17.50 -12.71 -10.15
C SER A 375 -18.29 -12.89 -8.86
N ASN A 376 -18.29 -14.11 -8.31
CA ASN A 376 -18.93 -14.38 -7.02
C ASN A 376 -18.32 -13.50 -5.92
N THR A 377 -19.15 -12.96 -5.03
CA THR A 377 -18.69 -12.20 -3.87
C THR A 377 -18.02 -13.15 -2.88
N ILE A 378 -16.74 -12.91 -2.57
CA ILE A 378 -15.98 -13.73 -1.63
C ILE A 378 -16.00 -13.05 -0.26
N VAL A 379 -16.66 -13.66 0.72
CA VAL A 379 -16.65 -13.20 2.11
C VAL A 379 -15.59 -13.98 2.88
N LYS A 380 -14.53 -13.31 3.35
CA LYS A 380 -13.50 -13.91 4.21
C LYS A 380 -13.79 -13.62 5.68
N ASN A 381 -13.57 -14.60 6.55
CA ASN A 381 -13.68 -14.43 8.00
C ASN A 381 -12.31 -14.09 8.59
N VAL A 382 -12.08 -12.82 8.92
CA VAL A 382 -10.83 -12.37 9.55
C VAL A 382 -10.96 -12.51 11.07
N ALA A 383 -10.10 -13.33 11.66
CA ALA A 383 -9.99 -13.46 13.09
C ALA A 383 -9.54 -12.13 13.72
N SER A 384 -10.28 -11.68 14.72
CA SER A 384 -9.94 -10.51 15.54
C SER A 384 -10.10 -10.85 17.01
N THR A 385 -9.26 -10.33 17.89
CA THR A 385 -9.45 -10.54 19.33
C THR A 385 -10.36 -9.47 19.90
N ALA A 386 -11.44 -9.86 20.57
CA ALA A 386 -12.28 -8.97 21.36
C ALA A 386 -12.10 -9.28 22.85
N PRO A 387 -12.22 -8.30 23.76
CA PRO A 387 -12.25 -8.60 25.19
C PRO A 387 -13.48 -9.47 25.51
N ALA A 388 -13.28 -10.52 26.32
CA ALA A 388 -14.31 -11.46 26.73
C ALA A 388 -15.46 -10.74 27.46
N ASN A 389 -15.12 -9.74 28.29
CA ASN A 389 -16.08 -8.87 28.94
C ASN A 389 -15.86 -7.41 28.50
N LEU A 390 -16.64 -6.97 27.51
CA LEU A 390 -16.58 -5.58 27.01
C LEU A 390 -16.94 -4.56 28.10
N ASN A 391 -17.79 -4.93 29.05
CA ASN A 391 -18.26 -4.05 30.11
C ASN A 391 -17.16 -3.78 31.15
N GLU A 392 -16.40 -4.80 31.55
CA GLU A 392 -15.24 -4.64 32.43
C GLU A 392 -14.18 -3.73 31.80
N VAL A 393 -13.85 -3.95 30.52
CA VAL A 393 -12.90 -3.09 29.82
C VAL A 393 -13.42 -1.65 29.72
N LYS A 394 -14.73 -1.46 29.51
CA LYS A 394 -15.34 -0.11 29.54
C LYS A 394 -15.27 0.51 30.94
N LEU A 395 -15.53 -0.26 32.00
CA LEU A 395 -15.43 0.19 33.39
C LEU A 395 -13.98 0.56 33.76
N GLN A 396 -13.00 -0.26 33.38
CA GLN A 396 -11.57 0.04 33.56
C GLN A 396 -11.15 1.28 32.76
N LYS A 397 -11.60 1.43 31.51
CA LYS A 397 -11.37 2.66 30.71
C LYS A 397 -12.03 3.88 31.35
N LYS A 398 -13.23 3.75 31.93
CA LYS A 398 -13.91 4.82 32.67
C LYS A 398 -13.16 5.19 33.94
N HIS A 399 -12.73 4.19 34.73
CA HIS A 399 -11.95 4.38 35.95
C HIS A 399 -10.64 5.11 35.66
N THR A 400 -9.87 4.64 34.67
CA THR A 400 -8.60 5.29 34.26
C THR A 400 -8.80 6.71 33.72
N ARG A 401 -9.92 7.00 33.04
CA ARG A 401 -10.28 8.37 32.65
C ARG A 401 -10.61 9.25 33.86
N ASN A 402 -11.34 8.71 34.83
CA ASN A 402 -11.69 9.42 36.06
C ASN A 402 -10.46 9.69 36.94
N GLU A 403 -9.58 8.70 37.13
CA GLU A 403 -8.28 8.85 37.79
C GLU A 403 -7.44 9.95 37.12
N LYS A 404 -7.35 9.96 35.78
CA LYS A 404 -6.62 11.00 35.04
C LYS A 404 -7.22 12.39 35.24
N LYS A 405 -8.56 12.50 35.26
CA LYS A 405 -9.26 13.78 35.55
C LYS A 405 -9.01 14.25 36.98
N ALA A 406 -9.12 13.35 37.96
CA ALA A 406 -8.86 13.65 39.37
C ALA A 406 -7.41 14.11 39.57
N TRP A 407 -6.45 13.44 38.94
CA TRP A 407 -5.04 13.87 38.98
C TRP A 407 -4.84 15.26 38.36
N ARG A 408 -5.45 15.55 37.20
CA ARG A 408 -5.37 16.90 36.59
C ARG A 408 -5.94 17.97 37.52
N LYS A 409 -7.06 17.68 38.20
CA LYS A 409 -7.64 18.57 39.21
C LYS A 409 -6.72 18.75 40.43
N ALA A 410 -6.10 17.68 40.92
CA ALA A 410 -5.15 17.74 42.03
C ALA A 410 -3.91 18.58 41.68
N VAL A 411 -3.34 18.39 40.49
CA VAL A 411 -2.23 19.22 39.98
C VAL A 411 -2.64 20.68 39.87
N LYS A 412 -3.84 20.98 39.37
CA LYS A 412 -4.34 22.36 39.27
C LYS A 412 -4.56 22.98 40.66
N LYS A 413 -5.09 22.21 41.62
CA LYS A 413 -5.32 22.65 43.01
C LYS A 413 -4.00 22.91 43.76
N ALA A 414 -2.94 22.16 43.45
CA ALA A 414 -1.64 22.30 44.08
C ALA A 414 -0.84 23.56 43.66
N GLY A 415 -1.32 24.34 42.68
CA GLY A 415 -0.69 25.58 42.26
C GLY A 415 0.70 25.42 41.64
N HIS A 416 1.52 26.46 41.74
CA HIS A 416 2.94 26.45 41.36
C HIS A 416 3.84 26.20 42.58
N GLY A 417 5.03 25.62 42.37
CA GLY A 417 5.99 25.37 43.44
C GLY A 417 6.01 23.92 43.95
N GLU A 418 6.32 23.74 45.24
CA GLU A 418 6.57 22.42 45.83
C GLU A 418 5.35 21.48 45.81
N GLY A 419 4.14 22.02 45.98
CA GLY A 419 2.90 21.22 45.95
C GLY A 419 2.74 20.44 44.64
N ARG A 420 3.03 21.07 43.50
CA ARG A 420 2.99 20.41 42.18
C ARG A 420 4.06 19.34 42.05
N LYS A 421 5.28 19.58 42.56
CA LYS A 421 6.36 18.58 42.55
C LYS A 421 5.95 17.33 43.33
N ARG A 422 5.34 17.48 44.51
CA ARG A 422 4.83 16.37 45.33
C ARG A 422 3.78 15.53 44.60
N VAL A 423 2.80 16.17 43.95
CA VAL A 423 1.72 15.47 43.20
C VAL A 423 2.26 14.73 41.95
N ILE A 424 3.30 15.27 41.30
CA ILE A 424 3.96 14.60 40.16
C ILE A 424 4.76 13.40 40.65
N GLU A 425 5.53 13.55 41.72
CA GLU A 425 6.35 12.49 42.30
C GLU A 425 5.48 11.35 42.85
N GLU A 426 4.36 11.67 43.51
CA GLU A 426 3.40 10.65 43.97
C GLU A 426 2.84 9.83 42.80
N ARG A 427 2.51 10.47 41.67
CA ARG A 427 2.05 9.75 40.48
C ARG A 427 3.14 8.86 39.88
N ARG A 428 4.39 9.33 39.90
CA ARG A 428 5.55 8.53 39.47
C ARG A 428 5.68 7.30 40.37
N ARG A 429 5.64 7.47 41.69
CA ARG A 429 5.65 6.37 42.67
C ARG A 429 4.50 5.39 42.45
N ARG A 430 3.27 5.85 42.22
CA ARG A 430 2.12 4.98 41.89
C ARG A 430 2.33 4.19 40.58
N ARG A 431 2.97 4.79 39.56
CA ARG A 431 3.28 4.10 38.29
C ARG A 431 4.39 3.07 38.46
N GLU A 432 5.41 3.37 39.26
CA GLU A 432 6.48 2.42 39.58
C GLU A 432 5.94 1.25 40.42
N ALA A 433 5.07 1.49 41.40
CA ALA A 433 4.38 0.44 42.14
C ALA A 433 3.55 -0.48 41.22
N ARG A 434 2.77 0.10 40.29
CA ARG A 434 2.03 -0.68 39.26
C ARG A 434 2.94 -1.52 38.37
N ARG A 435 4.15 -1.04 38.06
CA ARG A 435 5.14 -1.80 37.28
C ARG A 435 5.73 -2.97 38.06
N ARG A 436 5.79 -2.88 39.39
CA ARG A 436 6.27 -3.94 40.27
C ARG A 436 5.20 -4.98 40.63
N GLY A 437 3.98 -4.86 40.07
CA GLY A 437 2.85 -5.73 40.45
C GLY A 437 2.34 -5.50 41.88
N ASP A 438 2.81 -4.45 42.57
CA ASP A 438 2.44 -4.18 43.95
C ASP A 438 1.04 -3.55 44.00
N THR A 439 0.03 -4.39 44.17
CA THR A 439 -1.38 -4.00 44.29
C THR A 439 -1.75 -3.54 45.70
N SER A 440 -0.87 -3.73 46.69
CA SER A 440 -1.13 -3.44 48.11
C SER A 440 -1.45 -1.95 48.38
N MET A 441 -0.88 -1.06 47.56
CA MET A 441 -1.08 0.39 47.65
C MET A 441 -2.39 0.88 47.02
N ILE A 442 -3.04 0.07 46.17
CA ILE A 442 -4.27 0.47 45.46
C ILE A 442 -5.52 0.20 46.30
N GLY A 443 -5.55 -0.87 47.09
CA GLY A 443 -6.73 -1.27 47.87
C GLY A 443 -7.06 -0.38 49.07
N LYS A 444 -6.07 0.31 49.66
CA LYS A 444 -6.26 1.01 50.95
C LYS A 444 -6.97 2.37 50.86
N GLU A 445 -7.01 3.02 49.69
CA GLU A 445 -7.64 4.36 49.56
C GLU A 445 -9.14 4.31 49.20
N ILE A 446 -9.61 3.28 48.51
CA ILE A 446 -11.00 3.24 48.01
C ILE A 446 -11.98 2.88 49.13
N GLY A 447 -11.60 2.00 50.07
CA GLY A 447 -12.49 1.57 51.17
C GLY A 447 -12.84 2.64 52.21
N LYS A 448 -12.09 3.76 52.30
CA LYS A 448 -12.30 4.76 53.35
C LYS A 448 -13.24 5.92 52.97
N LYS A 449 -13.48 6.17 51.68
CA LYS A 449 -14.32 7.30 51.25
C LYS A 449 -15.79 6.97 51.07
N ASP A 450 -16.11 5.73 50.69
CA ASP A 450 -17.51 5.35 50.45
C ASP A 450 -18.23 4.90 51.74
N PHE A 451 -17.50 4.42 52.75
CA PHE A 451 -18.12 4.05 54.04
C PHE A 451 -18.58 5.28 54.84
N LYS A 452 -17.86 6.40 54.75
CA LYS A 452 -18.20 7.61 55.52
C LYS A 452 -19.41 8.39 54.98
N ALA A 453 -19.81 8.15 53.73
CA ALA A 453 -20.99 8.81 53.16
C ALA A 453 -22.31 8.07 53.45
N LYS A 454 -22.25 6.84 53.98
CA LYS A 454 -23.46 6.05 54.28
C LYS A 454 -23.91 6.22 55.73
N ASP A 455 -22.98 6.38 56.68
CA ASP A 455 -23.30 6.59 58.10
C ASP A 455 -23.95 7.95 58.40
N ASP A 456 -23.71 8.98 57.57
CA ASP A 456 -24.34 10.30 57.78
C ASP A 456 -25.81 10.35 57.31
N LYS A 457 -26.32 9.34 56.60
CA LYS A 457 -27.71 9.33 56.11
C LYS A 457 -28.68 8.62 57.06
N ASP A 458 -28.23 7.57 57.74
CA ASP A 458 -29.09 6.78 58.63
C ASP A 458 -29.26 7.40 60.03
N GLN A 459 -28.44 8.39 60.42
CA GLN A 459 -28.64 9.14 61.67
C GLN A 459 -29.74 10.22 61.60
N SER A 460 -30.37 10.43 60.43
CA SER A 460 -31.36 11.50 60.25
C SER A 460 -32.84 11.05 60.27
N GLN A 461 -33.14 9.77 60.54
CA GLN A 461 -34.52 9.25 60.50
C GLN A 461 -35.12 8.76 61.83
N THR A 462 -34.42 8.84 62.97
CA THR A 462 -34.93 8.30 64.26
C THR A 462 -35.51 9.32 65.24
N LYS A 463 -35.98 10.49 64.78
CA LYS A 463 -36.49 11.53 65.68
C LYS A 463 -37.80 12.19 65.21
N ALA A 464 -38.88 11.41 65.10
CA ALA A 464 -40.25 11.95 65.12
C ALA A 464 -41.30 10.81 65.17
N THR A 465 -41.62 10.27 66.35
CA THR A 465 -42.91 9.61 66.58
C THR A 465 -43.20 9.52 68.07
N SER A 466 -43.82 10.56 68.61
CA SER A 466 -44.44 10.52 69.92
C SER A 466 -45.70 11.39 69.90
N VAL A 467 -46.79 10.80 70.40
CA VAL A 467 -48.04 11.42 70.88
C VAL A 467 -49.07 11.81 69.82
N SER A 468 -50.16 11.04 69.71
CA SER A 468 -51.46 11.35 70.34
C SER A 468 -52.58 10.41 69.85
N SER A 469 -53.20 9.67 70.76
CA SER A 469 -54.60 9.19 70.63
C SER A 469 -55.55 10.38 70.45
N PRO A 470 -56.76 10.19 69.88
CA PRO A 470 -57.91 10.01 70.79
C PRO A 470 -59.03 9.07 70.30
N MET A 471 -59.71 8.55 71.32
CA MET A 471 -61.14 8.27 71.53
C MET A 471 -62.10 7.84 70.40
N GLU A 472 -62.85 6.82 70.81
CA GLU A 472 -64.14 6.28 70.37
C GLU A 472 -65.19 7.33 69.93
N THR A 473 -65.99 6.96 68.93
CA THR A 473 -67.42 6.62 69.07
C THR A 473 -67.85 5.71 67.94
#